data_AF-A0A2G6E1M2-F1
#
_entry.id   AF-A0A2G6E1M2-F1
#
_cell.length_a   1.000
_cell.length_b   1.000
_cell.length_c   1.000
_cell.angle_alpha   90.00
_cell.angle_beta   90.00
_cell.angle_gamma   90.00
#
_symmetry.space_group_name_H-M   'P 1'
#
loop_
_entity.id
_entity.type
_entity.pdbx_description
1 polymer ?
#
loop_
_entity_poly.entity_id
_entity_poly.type
_entity_poly.pdbx_seq_one_letter_code
_entity_poly.pdbx_strand_id
1 'polypeptide(L)' 'HDRFLIIDNSEVYHIGASLKDLGKKWFAFTKLDTTSVSQLLNVISEML' A
#
# COMPACT_ATOMS: atom_id res chain seq x y z
N HIS A 1 9.07 -5.78 -9.44
CA HIS A 1 7.76 -6.43 -9.32
C HIS A 1 7.17 -6.01 -7.99
N ASP A 2 6.16 -5.16 -8.06
CA ASP A 2 5.37 -4.77 -6.90
C ASP A 2 4.59 -5.99 -6.40
N ARG A 3 4.59 -6.18 -5.08
CA ARG A 3 3.78 -7.21 -4.42
C ARG A 3 2.78 -6.51 -3.53
N PHE A 4 1.56 -7.04 -3.51
CA PHE A 4 0.52 -6.61 -2.59
C PHE A 4 0.16 -7.76 -1.68
N LEU A 5 0.03 -7.47 -0.39
CA LEU A 5 -0.48 -8.40 0.61
C LEU A 5 -1.83 -7.87 1.08
N ILE A 6 -2.87 -8.66 0.89
CA ILE A 6 -4.23 -8.35 1.32
C ILE A 6 -4.55 -9.27 2.50
N ILE A 7 -4.95 -8.67 3.63
CA ILE A 7 -5.31 -9.40 4.85
C ILE A 7 -6.76 -9.05 5.20
N ASP A 8 -7.54 -10.09 5.49
CA ASP A 8 -8.94 -9.99 5.96
C ASP A 8 -9.82 -9.04 5.12
N ASN A 9 -9.53 -8.98 3.81
CA ASN A 9 -10.17 -8.10 2.82
C ASN A 9 -10.23 -6.60 3.17
N SER A 10 -9.50 -6.15 4.19
CA SER A 10 -9.57 -4.77 4.72
C SER A 10 -8.22 -4.09 4.74
N GLU A 11 -7.14 -4.85 4.90
CA GLU A 11 -5.79 -4.31 4.95
C GLU A 11 -5.04 -4.62 3.67
N VAL A 12 -4.47 -3.59 3.05
CA VAL A 12 -3.62 -3.74 1.87
C VAL A 12 -2.24 -3.21 2.19
N TYR A 13 -1.23 -4.03 1.97
CA TYR A 13 0.18 -3.67 2.13
C TYR A 13 0.90 -3.74 0.81
N HIS A 14 1.69 -2.73 0.50
CA HIS A 14 2.61 -2.72 -0.63
C HIS A 14 4.00 -3.15 -0.19
N ILE A 15 4.58 -4.06 -0.97
CA ILE A 15 5.81 -4.78 -0.67
C ILE A 15 6.77 -4.63 -1.87
N GLY A 16 7.74 -3.71 -1.75
CA GLY A 16 8.81 -3.49 -2.73
C GLY A 16 9.89 -4.58 -2.92
N ALA A 17 10.02 -5.59 -2.03
CA ALA A 17 11.03 -6.68 -2.10
C ALA A 17 10.43 -8.04 -1.68
N SER A 18 11.07 -9.16 -2.02
CA SER A 18 10.43 -10.47 -1.80
C SER A 18 10.29 -10.78 -0.33
N LEU A 19 9.21 -11.47 0.05
CA LEU A 19 9.04 -11.91 1.44
C LEU A 19 10.20 -12.80 1.90
N LYS A 20 10.79 -13.61 1.01
CA LYS A 20 12.00 -14.39 1.27
C LYS A 20 13.28 -13.54 1.48
N ASP A 21 13.24 -12.29 1.05
CA ASP A 21 14.31 -11.30 1.19
C ASP A 21 14.05 -10.35 2.38
N LEU A 22 12.91 -10.48 3.06
CA LEU A 22 12.55 -9.72 4.24
C LEU A 22 13.61 -9.95 5.34
N GLY A 23 14.31 -8.88 5.73
CA GLY A 23 15.41 -8.93 6.71
C GLY A 23 16.83 -9.08 6.12
N LYS A 24 16.97 -9.34 4.81
CA LYS A 24 18.29 -9.41 4.14
C LYS A 24 18.66 -8.14 3.36
N LYS A 25 17.68 -7.34 2.98
CA LYS A 25 17.85 -6.06 2.28
C LYS A 25 16.93 -5.01 2.88
N TRP A 26 17.34 -3.75 2.82
CA TRP A 26 16.46 -2.62 3.15
C TRP A 26 15.25 -2.66 2.22
N PHE A 27 14.07 -2.58 2.82
CA PHE A 27 12.82 -2.81 2.14
C PHE A 27 11.80 -1.79 2.62
N ALA A 28 11.04 -1.23 1.68
CA ALA A 28 9.93 -0.33 1.96
C ALA A 28 8.64 -1.15 2.13
N PHE A 29 8.03 -1.00 3.30
CA PHE A 29 6.72 -1.54 3.64
C PHE A 29 5.76 -0.38 3.85
N THR A 30 4.66 -0.36 3.09
CA THR A 30 3.66 0.70 3.21
C THR A 30 2.29 0.05 3.38
N LYS A 31 1.60 0.38 4.48
CA LYS A 31 0.17 0.10 4.62
C LYS A 31 -0.59 1.12 3.79
N LEU A 32 -1.39 0.65 2.86
CA LEU A 32 -2.30 1.50 2.12
C LEU A 32 -3.52 1.73 2.99
N ASP A 33 -3.68 2.96 3.46
CA ASP A 33 -4.88 3.39 4.17
C ASP A 33 -5.96 3.76 3.14
N THR A 34 -7.02 2.96 3.11
CA THR A 34 -8.17 3.15 2.22
C THR A 34 -8.91 4.46 2.50
N THR A 35 -8.84 4.96 3.74
CA THR A 35 -9.41 6.26 4.15
C THR A 35 -8.66 7.41 3.49
N SER A 36 -7.34 7.29 3.39
CA SER A 36 -6.49 8.31 2.79
C SER A 36 -6.68 8.38 1.27
N VAL A 37 -6.90 7.22 0.63
CA VAL A 37 -7.14 7.15 -0.82
C VAL A 37 -8.50 7.77 -1.19
N SER A 38 -9.57 7.47 -0.43
CA SER A 38 -10.89 8.06 -0.68
C SER A 38 -10.88 9.58 -0.45
N GLN A 39 -10.19 10.06 0.57
CA GLN A 39 -10.00 11.49 0.80
C GLN A 39 -9.22 12.18 -0.34
N LEU A 40 -8.15 11.56 -0.84
CA LEU A 40 -7.40 12.08 -2.00
C LEU A 40 -8.25 12.13 -3.26
N LEU A 41 -9.06 11.10 -3.53
CA LEU A 41 -9.96 11.07 -4.68
C LEU A 41 -11.04 12.15 -4.58
N ASN A 42 -11.58 12.39 -3.38
CA ASN A 42 -12.55 13.46 -3.15
C ASN A 42 -11.92 14.84 -3.40
N VAL A 43 -10.72 15.10 -2.88
CA VAL A 43 -10.01 16.38 -3.11
C VAL A 43 -9.75 16.60 -4.61
N ILE A 44 -9.32 15.58 -5.34
CA ILE A 44 -9.10 15.69 -6.78
C ILE A 44 -10.42 15.93 -7.51
N SER A 45 -11.51 15.28 -7.08
CA SER A 45 -12.84 15.48 -7.66
C SER A 45 -13.42 16.87 -7.40
N GLU A 46 -13.06 17.52 -6.28
CA GLU A 46 -13.49 18.89 -5.97
C GLU A 46 -12.67 19.95 -6.72
N MET A 47 -11.51 19.58 -7.26
CA MET A 47 -10.63 20.45 -8.03
C MET A 47 -10.86 20.40 -9.56
N LEU A 48 -11.70 19.48 -10.03
CA LEU A 48 -12.10 19.30 -11.43
C LEU A 48 -13.51 19.87 -11.66
#